data_AF-A0A954SEF6-F1
#
_entry.id   AF-A0A954SEF6-F1
#
_cell.length_a   1.000
_cell.length_b   1.000
_cell.length_c   1.000
_cell.angle_alpha   90.00
_cell.angle_beta   90.00
_cell.angle_gamma   90.00
#
_symmetry.space_group_name_H-M   'P 1'
#
loop_
_entity.id
_entity.type
_entity.pdbx_description
1 polymer ?
#
loop_
_entity_poly.entity_id
_entity_poly.type
_entity_poly.pdbx_seq_one_letter_code
_entity_poly.pdbx_strand_id
1 'polypeptide(L)' 'MRITLSKWPPRRRPNTTGSRTAPKPFLSDSQWLAIADLFPDPPVGTRGGRPWIPSRKCLEGILWVLITGAR' A
#
# COMPACT_ATOMS: atom_id res chain seq x y z
N MET A 1 16.41 42.83 -18.43
CA MET A 1 17.22 41.70 -17.92
C MET A 1 16.36 40.46 -17.87
N ARG A 2 16.64 39.43 -18.69
CA ARG A 2 15.95 38.13 -18.66
C ARG A 2 16.82 37.15 -17.88
N ILE A 3 16.36 36.73 -16.72
CA ILE A 3 17.07 35.77 -15.88
C ILE A 3 16.71 34.37 -16.39
N THR A 4 17.65 33.68 -17.00
CA THR A 4 17.47 32.29 -17.47
C THR A 4 17.64 31.34 -16.28
N LEU A 5 16.60 30.57 -15.96
CA LEU A 5 16.68 29.46 -14.99
C LEU A 5 17.59 28.36 -15.55
N SER A 6 18.83 28.31 -15.06
CA SER A 6 19.81 27.31 -15.43
C SER A 6 19.42 25.93 -14.86
N LYS A 7 19.31 24.97 -15.80
CA LYS A 7 19.29 23.51 -15.64
C LYS A 7 19.34 22.97 -14.20
N TRP A 8 18.19 22.48 -13.74
CA TRP A 8 18.11 21.58 -12.59
C TRP A 8 18.90 20.29 -12.90
N PRO A 9 19.67 19.73 -11.95
CA PRO A 9 20.33 18.44 -12.16
C PRO A 9 19.30 17.35 -12.48
N PRO A 10 19.60 16.41 -13.39
CA PRO A 10 18.68 15.33 -13.72
C PRO A 10 18.33 14.58 -12.44
N ARG A 11 17.03 14.37 -12.20
CA ARG A 11 16.52 13.65 -11.02
C ARG A 11 17.32 12.35 -10.86
N ARG A 12 17.88 12.12 -9.66
CA ARG A 12 18.53 10.85 -9.31
C ARG A 12 17.63 9.70 -9.78
N ARG A 13 18.23 8.67 -10.38
CA ARG A 13 17.50 7.47 -10.82
C ARG A 13 16.56 7.04 -9.69
N PRO A 14 15.26 6.78 -9.97
CA PRO A 14 14.36 6.31 -8.94
C PRO A 14 14.95 5.04 -8.32
N ASN A 15 14.88 4.91 -6.99
CA ASN A 15 15.33 3.70 -6.31
C ASN A 15 14.50 2.52 -6.85
N THR A 16 15.08 1.74 -7.77
CA THR A 16 14.48 0.52 -8.34
C THR A 16 14.34 -0.57 -7.28
N THR A 17 15.17 -0.51 -6.24
CA THR A 17 15.10 -1.38 -5.08
C THR A 17 13.91 -0.96 -4.22
N GLY A 18 12.82 -1.74 -4.25
CA GLY A 18 11.71 -1.61 -3.30
C GLY A 18 12.20 -1.69 -1.84
N SER A 19 11.37 -1.25 -0.89
CA SER A 19 11.72 -1.30 0.53
C SER A 19 12.07 -2.74 0.94
N ARG A 20 13.33 -2.95 1.36
CA ARG A 20 13.80 -4.27 1.84
C ARG A 20 13.18 -4.68 3.17
N THR A 21 12.42 -3.78 3.79
CA THR A 21 11.79 -3.92 5.12
C THR A 21 10.32 -4.33 5.03
N ALA A 22 9.72 -4.43 3.83
CA ALA A 22 8.35 -4.87 3.73
C ALA A 22 8.25 -6.33 4.22
N PRO A 23 7.43 -6.62 5.24
CA PRO A 23 7.24 -7.99 5.72
C PRO A 23 6.65 -8.83 4.59
N LYS A 24 7.05 -10.10 4.53
CA LYS A 24 6.51 -11.04 3.56
C LYS A 24 5.01 -11.23 3.85
N PRO A 25 4.10 -11.06 2.87
CA PRO A 25 2.68 -11.22 3.09
C PRO A 25 2.36 -12.67 3.49
N PHE A 26 1.42 -12.84 4.43
CA PHE A 26 0.98 -14.16 4.90
C PHE A 26 0.10 -14.87 3.87
N LEU A 27 -0.70 -14.11 3.12
CA LEU A 27 -1.55 -14.64 2.06
C LEU A 27 -0.86 -14.53 0.70
N SER A 28 -0.90 -15.63 -0.05
CA SER A 28 -0.56 -15.60 -1.47
C SER A 28 -1.63 -14.88 -2.28
N ASP A 29 -1.27 -14.41 -3.48
CA ASP A 29 -2.22 -13.70 -4.36
C ASP A 29 -3.38 -14.59 -4.80
N SER A 30 -3.14 -15.88 -5.03
CA SER A 30 -4.19 -16.84 -5.41
C SER A 30 -5.20 -17.07 -4.28
N GLN A 31 -4.72 -17.19 -3.03
CA GLN A 31 -5.59 -17.30 -1.87
C GLN A 31 -6.41 -16.03 -1.65
N TRP A 32 -5.79 -14.85 -1.81
CA TRP A 32 -6.51 -13.59 -1.72
C TRP A 32 -7.61 -13.49 -2.78
N LEU A 33 -7.32 -13.84 -4.04
CA LEU A 33 -8.32 -13.83 -5.11
C LEU A 33 -9.51 -14.73 -4.85
N ALA A 34 -9.31 -15.85 -4.13
CA ALA A 34 -10.39 -16.78 -3.79
C ALA A 34 -11.38 -16.26 -2.72
N ILE A 35 -10.97 -15.25 -1.94
CA ILE A 35 -11.79 -14.69 -0.84
C ILE A 35 -12.10 -13.20 -1.00
N ALA A 36 -11.54 -12.55 -2.02
CA ALA A 36 -11.64 -11.09 -2.20
C ALA A 36 -13.09 -10.62 -2.39
N ASP A 37 -13.94 -11.48 -2.95
CA ASP A 37 -15.37 -11.25 -3.15
C ASP A 37 -16.16 -11.08 -1.84
N LEU A 38 -15.65 -11.63 -0.73
CA LEU A 38 -16.25 -11.46 0.60
C LEU A 38 -16.04 -10.06 1.19
N PHE A 39 -15.16 -9.24 0.59
CA PHE A 39 -14.79 -7.91 1.09
C PHE A 39 -15.14 -6.80 0.09
N PRO A 40 -16.43 -6.45 -0.07
CA PRO A 40 -16.83 -5.37 -0.97
C PRO A 40 -16.27 -4.01 -0.51
N ASP A 41 -15.84 -3.19 -1.46
CA ASP A 41 -15.35 -1.84 -1.16
C ASP A 41 -16.51 -0.94 -0.70
N PRO A 42 -16.37 -0.24 0.43
CA PRO A 42 -17.41 0.66 0.91
C PRO A 42 -17.55 1.88 -0.01
N PRO A 43 -18.76 2.41 -0.21
CA PRO A 43 -18.96 3.60 -1.03
C PRO A 43 -18.24 4.81 -0.42
N VAL A 44 -17.65 5.64 -1.26
CA VAL A 44 -17.06 6.91 -0.84
C VAL A 44 -18.18 7.87 -0.43
N GLY A 45 -18.16 8.33 0.82
CA GLY A 45 -19.16 9.27 1.33
C GLY A 45 -19.01 10.67 0.74
N THR A 46 -20.12 11.37 0.54
CA THR A 46 -20.17 12.73 -0.04
C THR A 46 -19.45 13.79 0.80
N ARG A 47 -19.32 13.57 2.11
CA ARG A 47 -18.62 14.48 3.04
C ARG A 47 -17.09 14.42 2.93
N GLY A 48 -16.57 13.54 2.08
CA GLY A 48 -15.14 13.26 2.02
C GLY A 48 -14.62 12.64 3.32
N GLY A 49 -13.31 12.42 3.37
CA GLY A 49 -12.65 11.80 4.52
C GLY A 49 -11.37 11.11 4.11
N ARG A 50 -10.68 10.52 5.08
CA ARG A 50 -9.51 9.68 4.78
C ARG A 50 -9.99 8.46 3.99
N PRO A 51 -9.37 8.13 2.84
CA PRO A 51 -9.73 6.94 2.09
C PRO A 51 -9.56 5.69 2.95
N TRP A 52 -10.45 4.72 2.72
CA TRP A 52 -10.40 3.43 3.39
C TRP A 52 -9.11 2.70 3.05
N ILE A 53 -8.59 1.97 4.03
CA ILE A 53 -7.46 1.06 3.83
C ILE A 53 -8.02 -0.18 3.12
N PRO A 54 -7.33 -0.72 2.11
CA PRO A 54 -7.79 -1.92 1.40
C PRO A 54 -7.90 -3.11 2.34
N SER A 55 -8.99 -3.89 2.19
CA SER A 55 -9.33 -5.02 3.06
C SER A 55 -8.20 -6.05 3.19
N ARG A 56 -7.43 -6.29 2.14
CA ARG A 56 -6.25 -7.18 2.16
C ARG A 56 -5.24 -6.79 3.24
N LYS A 57 -4.94 -5.50 3.35
CA LYS A 57 -3.97 -5.00 4.35
C LYS A 57 -4.49 -5.19 5.77
N CYS A 58 -5.80 -4.99 5.97
CA CYS A 58 -6.44 -5.25 7.26
C CYS A 58 -6.37 -6.73 7.62
N LEU A 59 -6.67 -7.62 6.68
CA LEU A 59 -6.62 -9.06 6.88
C LEU A 59 -5.20 -9.55 7.18
N GLU A 60 -4.19 -9.06 6.46
CA GLU A 60 -2.79 -9.38 6.75
C GLU A 60 -2.37 -8.92 8.16
N GLY A 61 -2.86 -7.76 8.62
CA GLY A 61 -2.64 -7.32 10.00
C GLY A 61 -3.30 -8.24 11.04
N ILE A 62 -4.53 -8.69 10.78
CA ILE A 62 -5.22 -9.67 11.65
C ILE A 62 -4.45 -10.99 11.69
N LEU A 63 -4.03 -11.51 10.52
CA LEU A 63 -3.25 -12.74 10.43
C LEU A 63 -1.91 -12.61 11.15
N TRP A 64 -1.24 -11.46 11.04
CA TRP A 64 -0.02 -11.20 11.80
C TRP A 64 -0.28 -11.37 13.30
N VAL A 65 -1.32 -10.71 13.85
CA VAL A 65 -1.68 -10.82 15.27
C VAL A 65 -1.98 -12.28 15.65
N LEU A 66 -2.76 -13.00 14.84
CA LEU A 66 -3.16 -14.38 15.14
C LEU A 66 -2.00 -15.38 15.05
N ILE A 67 -1.04 -15.17 14.14
CA ILE A 67 0.09 -16.08 13.92
C ILE A 67 1.24 -15.78 14.88
N THR A 68 1.58 -14.51 15.08
CA THR A 68 2.74 -14.11 15.90
C THR A 68 2.37 -13.85 17.35
N GLY A 69 1.07 -13.72 17.66
CA GLY A 69 0.59 -13.30 18.98
C GLY A 69 0.79 -11.81 19.26
N ALA A 70 1.05 -11.00 18.22
CA ALA A 70 1.41 -9.59 18.33
C ALA A 70 2.61 -9.31 19.26
N ARG A 71 3.51 -10.27 19.35
CA ARG A 71 4.75 -10.20 20.13
C ARG A 71 5.94 -9.81 19.27
#